data_AF-A0A843H1D7-F1
#
_entry.id   AF-A0A843H1D7-F1
#
_cell.length_a   1.000
_cell.length_b   1.000
_cell.length_c   1.000
_cell.angle_alpha   90.00
_cell.angle_beta   90.00
_cell.angle_gamma   90.00
#
_symmetry.space_group_name_H-M   'P 1'
#
loop_
_entity.id
_entity.type
_entity.pdbx_description
1 polymer ?
#
loop_
_entity_poly.entity_id
_entity_poly.type
_entity_poly.pdbx_seq_one_letter_code
_entity_poly.pdbx_strand_id
1 'polypeptide(L)'
;MTIDEMIKRTAKATAREIVEQSKQKRQKDSQLGSFKKTERILYEYPHWQNMNEAETVKFCNLVEKALESVSSDPYFKIIELKYFQKWTYERIAEFFNVDVSVISRRRTKLINALRSIIFSAEFIRELYES
;
A
#
# COMPACT_ATOMS: atom_id res chain seq x y z
N MET A 1 37.93 9.30 -35.75
CA MET A 1 36.61 9.27 -35.09
C MET A 1 35.58 9.41 -36.19
N THR A 2 34.84 8.35 -36.49
CA THR A 2 33.87 8.35 -37.60
C THR A 2 32.48 8.71 -37.09
N ILE A 3 31.64 9.29 -37.96
CA ILE A 3 30.27 9.72 -37.62
C ILE A 3 29.45 8.54 -37.04
N ASP A 4 29.69 7.32 -37.54
CA ASP A 4 29.04 6.08 -37.08
C ASP A 4 29.39 5.73 -35.61
N GLU A 5 30.64 5.96 -35.19
CA GLU A 5 31.07 5.78 -33.80
C GLU A 5 30.39 6.79 -32.87
N MET A 6 30.13 8.01 -33.35
CA MET A 6 29.46 9.06 -32.59
C MET A 6 27.97 8.72 -32.38
N ILE A 7 27.27 8.27 -33.42
CA ILE A 7 25.86 7.86 -33.34
C ILE A 7 25.71 6.66 -32.38
N LYS A 8 26.59 5.66 -32.47
CA LYS A 8 26.59 4.51 -31.54
C LYS A 8 26.85 4.92 -30.09
N ARG A 9 27.77 5.88 -29.86
CA ARG A 9 28.05 6.41 -28.51
C ARG A 9 26.86 7.18 -27.96
N THR A 10 26.24 8.05 -28.75
CA THR A 10 25.06 8.84 -28.33
C THR A 10 23.87 7.94 -28.07
N ALA A 11 23.56 6.98 -28.94
CA ALA A 11 22.48 6.02 -28.73
C ALA A 11 22.68 5.18 -27.45
N LYS A 12 23.92 4.77 -27.16
CA LYS A 12 24.27 4.03 -25.94
C LYS A 12 24.19 4.92 -24.69
N ALA A 13 24.55 6.20 -24.80
CA ALA A 13 24.43 7.17 -23.71
C ALA A 13 22.96 7.43 -23.37
N THR A 14 22.11 7.67 -24.36
CA THR A 14 20.66 7.87 -24.15
C THR A 14 19.97 6.63 -23.60
N ALA A 15 20.31 5.43 -24.09
CA ALA A 15 19.77 4.18 -23.55
C ALA A 15 20.17 3.98 -22.08
N ARG A 16 21.40 4.34 -21.71
CA ARG A 16 21.86 4.31 -20.31
C ARG A 16 21.12 5.32 -19.46
N GLU A 17 20.99 6.56 -19.91
CA GLU A 17 20.24 7.60 -19.19
C GLU A 17 18.78 7.22 -18.94
N ILE A 18 18.08 6.65 -19.93
CA ILE A 18 16.70 6.16 -19.76
C ILE A 18 16.64 5.04 -18.71
N VAL A 19 17.59 4.11 -18.74
CA VAL A 19 17.68 3.02 -17.75
C VAL A 19 18.02 3.57 -16.37
N GLU A 20 18.95 4.51 -16.24
CA GLU A 20 19.32 5.17 -14.98
C GLU A 20 18.13 5.95 -14.40
N GLN A 21 17.41 6.73 -15.22
CA GLN A 21 16.19 7.45 -14.83
C GLN A 21 15.08 6.48 -14.38
N SER A 22 14.95 5.33 -15.04
CA SER A 22 14.00 4.29 -14.64
C SER A 22 14.37 3.62 -13.30
N LYS A 23 15.68 3.46 -13.02
CA LYS A 23 16.20 2.92 -11.76
C LYS A 23 16.05 3.91 -10.61
N GLN A 24 16.24 5.21 -10.86
CA GLN A 24 16.02 6.27 -9.87
C GLN A 24 14.54 6.36 -9.44
N LYS A 25 13.59 6.23 -10.37
CA LYS A 25 12.15 6.07 -10.05
C LYS A 25 11.90 4.81 -9.21
N ARG A 26 12.49 3.66 -9.57
CA ARG A 26 12.35 2.39 -8.83
C ARG A 26 13.01 2.39 -7.44
N GLN A 27 14.03 3.21 -7.19
CA GLN A 27 14.68 3.32 -5.87
C GLN A 27 13.86 4.15 -4.86
N LYS A 28 13.07 5.14 -5.31
CA LYS A 28 12.09 5.79 -4.42
C LYS A 28 10.95 4.84 -4.02
N ASP A 29 10.61 3.88 -4.87
CA ASP A 29 9.65 2.79 -4.59
C ASP A 29 10.20 1.65 -3.72
N SER A 30 11.50 1.68 -3.34
CA SER A 30 12.14 0.56 -2.62
C SER A 30 11.80 0.52 -1.13
N GLN A 31 11.32 1.62 -0.54
CA GLN A 31 10.60 1.54 0.73
C GLN A 31 9.16 1.15 0.44
N LEU A 32 8.65 0.12 1.12
CA LEU A 32 7.24 -0.25 1.06
C LEU A 32 6.40 1.04 1.23
N GLY A 33 5.68 1.46 0.18
CA GLY A 33 4.83 2.66 0.26
C GLY A 33 3.86 2.54 1.43
N SER A 34 3.47 3.66 2.04
CA SER A 34 2.65 3.62 3.27
C SER A 34 1.36 2.81 3.09
N PHE A 35 0.82 2.71 1.87
CA PHE A 35 -0.25 1.77 1.52
C PHE A 35 0.09 0.30 1.82
N LYS A 36 1.20 -0.21 1.27
CA LYS A 36 1.64 -1.60 1.48
C LYS A 36 2.00 -1.86 2.95
N LYS A 37 2.53 -0.84 3.64
CA LYS A 37 2.82 -0.92 5.09
C LYS A 37 1.51 -1.12 5.87
N THR A 38 0.47 -0.35 5.53
CA THR A 38 -0.86 -0.52 6.13
C THR A 38 -1.42 -1.91 5.88
N GLU A 39 -1.30 -2.48 4.67
CA GLU A 39 -1.74 -3.85 4.41
C GLU A 39 -1.00 -4.88 5.26
N ARG A 40 0.33 -4.74 5.39
CA ARG A 40 1.13 -5.62 6.23
C ARG A 40 0.70 -5.53 7.70
N ILE A 41 0.48 -4.33 8.20
CA ILE A 41 -0.04 -4.11 9.56
C ILE A 41 -1.35 -4.87 9.79
N LEU A 42 -2.29 -4.81 8.85
CA LEU A 42 -3.56 -5.51 9.00
C LEU A 42 -3.42 -7.04 8.99
N TYR A 43 -2.44 -7.59 8.26
CA TYR A 43 -2.15 -9.03 8.29
C TYR A 43 -1.57 -9.48 9.64
N GLU A 44 -0.71 -8.66 10.24
CA GLU A 44 -0.02 -8.97 11.51
C GLU A 44 -0.83 -8.55 12.75
N TYR A 45 -1.82 -7.66 12.60
CA TYR A 45 -2.57 -7.08 13.72
C TYR A 45 -3.18 -8.14 14.66
N PRO A 46 -3.86 -9.21 14.18
CA PRO A 46 -4.36 -10.26 15.07
C PRO A 46 -3.27 -10.99 15.86
N HIS A 47 -2.03 -11.02 15.36
CA HIS A 47 -0.89 -11.61 16.07
C HIS A 47 -0.38 -10.65 17.16
N TRP A 48 -0.29 -9.36 16.87
CA TRP A 48 0.17 -8.34 17.82
C TRP A 48 -0.75 -8.14 19.02
N GLN A 49 -2.06 -8.39 18.87
CA GLN A 49 -2.99 -8.37 20.00
C GLN A 49 -2.63 -9.37 21.10
N ASN A 50 -1.86 -10.43 20.79
CA ASN A 50 -1.42 -11.42 21.77
C ASN A 50 -0.07 -11.07 22.42
N MET A 51 0.56 -9.95 22.04
CA MET A 51 1.85 -9.52 22.56
C MET A 51 1.66 -8.49 23.68
N ASN A 52 2.21 -8.78 24.87
CA ASN A 52 2.08 -7.94 26.07
C ASN A 52 3.19 -6.89 26.19
N GLU A 53 3.57 -6.25 25.08
CA GLU A 53 4.62 -5.23 25.06
C GLU A 53 4.01 -3.82 25.00
N ALA A 54 4.48 -2.90 25.85
CA ALA A 54 3.88 -1.58 26.01
C ALA A 54 3.87 -0.74 24.72
N GLU A 55 4.89 -0.90 23.86
CA GLU A 55 4.97 -0.24 22.56
C GLU A 55 3.94 -0.82 21.57
N THR A 56 3.79 -2.14 21.57
CA THR A 56 2.80 -2.85 20.76
C THR A 56 1.38 -2.47 21.16
N VAL A 57 1.08 -2.31 22.46
CA VAL A 57 -0.23 -1.84 22.94
C VAL A 57 -0.57 -0.45 22.41
N LYS A 58 0.37 0.51 22.47
CA LYS A 58 0.16 1.86 21.92
C LYS A 58 -0.13 1.80 20.42
N PHE A 59 0.58 0.94 19.71
CA PHE A 59 0.40 0.75 18.28
C PHE A 59 -0.95 0.08 17.94
N CYS A 60 -1.36 -0.95 18.69
CA CYS A 60 -2.67 -1.58 18.57
C CYS A 60 -3.79 -0.56 18.79
N ASN A 61 -3.68 0.29 19.81
CA ASN A 61 -4.65 1.37 20.07
C ASN A 61 -4.74 2.38 18.91
N LEU A 62 -3.63 2.66 18.22
CA LEU A 62 -3.64 3.51 17.02
C LEU A 62 -4.38 2.85 15.86
N VAL A 63 -4.14 1.54 15.65
CA VAL A 63 -4.81 0.76 14.61
C VAL A 63 -6.31 0.63 14.92
N GLU A 64 -6.70 0.43 16.19
CA GLU A 64 -8.09 0.37 16.62
C GLU A 64 -8.83 1.67 16.34
N LYS A 65 -8.26 2.82 16.71
CA LYS A 65 -8.82 4.13 16.35
C LYS A 65 -8.99 4.31 14.84
N ALA A 66 -8.02 3.83 14.06
CA ALA A 66 -8.12 3.86 12.61
C ALA A 66 -9.27 2.96 12.12
N LEU A 67 -9.42 1.74 12.64
CA LEU A 67 -10.50 0.83 12.30
C LEU A 67 -11.87 1.38 12.70
N GLU A 68 -11.99 1.98 13.89
CA GLU A 68 -13.21 2.65 14.35
C GLU A 68 -13.64 3.76 13.38
N SER A 69 -12.69 4.55 12.85
CA SER A 69 -13.01 5.63 11.92
C SER A 69 -13.67 5.17 10.62
N VAL A 70 -13.40 3.93 10.19
CA VAL A 70 -13.94 3.34 8.96
C VAL A 70 -15.06 2.33 9.21
N SER A 71 -15.44 2.11 10.47
CA SER A 71 -16.43 1.12 10.88
C SER A 71 -17.83 1.35 10.32
N SER A 72 -18.16 2.61 9.97
CA SER A 72 -19.44 3.00 9.37
C SER A 72 -19.53 2.72 7.87
N ASP A 73 -18.41 2.39 7.19
CA ASP A 73 -18.45 2.09 5.76
C ASP A 73 -19.14 0.72 5.53
N PRO A 74 -20.12 0.61 4.61
CA PRO A 74 -20.82 -0.65 4.33
C PRO A 74 -19.88 -1.81 3.95
N TYR A 75 -18.69 -1.48 3.43
CA TYR A 75 -17.68 -2.45 3.03
C TYR A 75 -16.60 -2.68 4.09
N PHE A 76 -16.75 -2.15 5.31
CA PHE A 76 -15.78 -2.33 6.40
C PHE A 76 -15.41 -3.80 6.64
N LYS A 77 -16.38 -4.71 6.50
CA LYS A 77 -16.19 -6.16 6.64
C LYS A 77 -15.15 -6.74 5.67
N ILE A 78 -14.82 -6.04 4.57
CA ILE A 78 -13.68 -6.40 3.69
C ILE A 78 -12.38 -6.49 4.50
N ILE A 79 -12.15 -5.61 5.47
CA ILE A 79 -10.91 -5.62 6.26
C ILE A 79 -10.76 -6.94 7.01
N GLU A 80 -11.81 -7.35 7.72
CA GLU A 80 -11.83 -8.61 8.45
C GLU A 80 -11.69 -9.81 7.51
N LEU A 81 -12.51 -9.89 6.45
CA LEU A 81 -12.50 -11.02 5.52
C LEU A 81 -11.16 -11.15 4.79
N LYS A 82 -10.58 -10.03 4.35
CA LYS A 82 -9.37 -10.03 3.53
C LYS A 82 -8.10 -10.23 4.34
N TYR A 83 -7.95 -9.54 5.47
CA TYR A 83 -6.69 -9.49 6.20
C TYR A 83 -6.66 -10.44 7.39
N PHE A 84 -7.78 -10.57 8.12
CA PHE A 84 -7.82 -11.43 9.30
C PHE A 84 -8.17 -12.87 8.90
N GLN A 85 -9.15 -13.06 8.00
CA GLN A 85 -9.57 -14.38 7.53
C GLN A 85 -8.88 -14.83 6.24
N LYS A 86 -8.13 -13.96 5.57
CA LYS A 86 -7.35 -14.25 4.35
C LYS A 86 -8.18 -14.74 3.16
N TRP A 87 -9.43 -14.28 3.02
CA TRP A 87 -10.28 -14.63 1.87
C TRP A 87 -9.75 -14.05 0.54
N THR A 88 -10.11 -14.70 -0.56
CA THR A 88 -9.84 -14.20 -1.92
C THR A 88 -10.86 -13.13 -2.32
N TYR A 89 -10.57 -12.36 -3.37
CA TYR A 89 -11.50 -11.31 -3.79
C TYR A 89 -12.78 -11.86 -4.39
N GLU A 90 -12.72 -13.03 -5.03
CA GLU A 90 -13.87 -13.74 -5.60
C GLU A 90 -14.85 -14.12 -4.50
N ARG A 91 -14.35 -14.76 -3.43
CA ARG A 91 -15.18 -15.15 -2.29
C ARG A 91 -15.78 -13.95 -1.55
N ILE A 92 -15.03 -12.85 -1.43
CA ILE A 92 -15.55 -11.62 -0.82
C ILE A 92 -16.61 -10.99 -1.72
N ALA A 93 -16.40 -10.98 -3.04
CA ALA A 93 -17.34 -10.46 -4.01
C ALA A 93 -18.67 -11.24 -3.97
N GLU A 94 -18.60 -12.57 -3.87
CA GLU A 94 -19.76 -13.44 -3.66
C GLU A 94 -20.49 -13.09 -2.35
N PHE A 95 -19.76 -12.90 -1.24
CA PHE A 95 -20.35 -12.54 0.06
C PHE A 95 -21.14 -11.23 0.02
N PHE A 96 -20.65 -10.22 -0.71
CA PHE A 96 -21.32 -8.94 -0.87
C PHE A 96 -22.31 -8.91 -2.05
N ASN A 97 -22.35 -9.97 -2.87
CA ASN A 97 -23.10 -10.02 -4.13
C ASN A 97 -22.78 -8.84 -5.07
N VAL A 98 -21.49 -8.58 -5.29
CA VAL A 98 -20.99 -7.50 -6.17
C VAL A 98 -19.85 -7.99 -7.05
N ASP A 99 -19.47 -7.22 -8.06
CA ASP A 99 -18.27 -7.51 -8.86
C ASP A 99 -16.97 -7.43 -8.06
N VAL A 100 -16.01 -8.29 -8.41
CA VAL A 100 -14.64 -8.30 -7.88
C VAL A 100 -13.96 -6.92 -8.01
N SER A 101 -14.26 -6.18 -9.10
CA SER A 101 -13.72 -4.84 -9.31
C SER A 101 -14.22 -3.81 -8.27
N VAL A 102 -15.42 -4.01 -7.72
CA VAL A 102 -15.98 -3.17 -6.66
C VAL A 102 -15.24 -3.44 -5.35
N ILE A 103 -15.01 -4.72 -5.02
CA ILE A 103 -14.24 -5.11 -3.83
C ILE A 103 -12.84 -4.50 -3.86
N SER A 104 -12.15 -4.58 -5.00
CA SER A 104 -10.81 -4.01 -5.16
C SER A 104 -10.80 -2.49 -4.89
N ARG A 105 -11.74 -1.74 -5.49
CA ARG A 105 -11.86 -0.29 -5.31
C ARG A 105 -12.23 0.11 -3.88
N ARG A 106 -13.22 -0.59 -3.29
CA ARG A 106 -13.67 -0.34 -1.91
C ARG A 106 -12.58 -0.65 -0.89
N ARG A 107 -11.85 -1.75 -1.08
CA ARG A 107 -10.64 -2.07 -0.29
C ARG A 107 -9.64 -0.94 -0.35
N THR A 108 -9.29 -0.46 -1.54
CA THR A 108 -8.31 0.64 -1.69
C THR A 108 -8.74 1.89 -0.93
N LYS A 109 -10.04 2.25 -0.98
CA LYS A 109 -10.59 3.36 -0.19
C LYS A 109 -10.41 3.14 1.31
N LEU A 110 -10.74 1.95 1.83
CA LEU A 110 -10.58 1.63 3.25
C LEU A 110 -9.12 1.68 3.69
N ILE A 111 -8.21 1.08 2.93
CA ILE A 111 -6.77 1.12 3.24
C ILE A 111 -6.25 2.55 3.22
N ASN A 112 -6.67 3.39 2.28
CA ASN A 112 -6.26 4.80 2.25
C ASN A 112 -6.76 5.59 3.47
N ALA A 113 -7.99 5.32 3.93
CA ALA A 113 -8.50 5.93 5.15
C ALA A 113 -7.69 5.50 6.38
N LEU A 114 -7.42 4.19 6.53
CA LEU A 114 -6.57 3.68 7.62
C LEU A 114 -5.15 4.26 7.56
N ARG A 115 -4.58 4.30 6.35
CA ARG A 115 -3.25 4.85 6.07
C ARG A 115 -3.13 6.32 6.47
N SER A 116 -4.16 7.14 6.24
CA SER A 116 -4.12 8.56 6.62
C SER A 116 -4.03 8.80 8.13
N ILE A 117 -4.44 7.81 8.94
CA ILE A 117 -4.40 7.87 10.40
C ILE A 117 -3.10 7.26 10.92
N ILE A 118 -2.75 6.06 10.43
CA ILE A 118 -1.58 5.30 10.91
C ILE A 118 -0.26 5.93 10.44
N PHE A 119 -0.24 6.47 9.22
CA PHE A 119 0.95 7.03 8.57
C PHE A 119 0.68 8.45 8.07
N SER A 120 0.12 9.33 8.91
CA SER A 120 -0.30 10.67 8.49
C SER A 120 0.83 11.48 7.84
N ALA A 121 2.02 11.48 8.43
CA ALA A 121 3.18 12.23 7.91
C ALA A 121 3.71 11.66 6.59
N GLU A 122 3.84 10.33 6.45
CA GLU A 122 4.21 9.67 5.19
C GLU A 122 3.13 9.84 4.13
N PHE A 123 1.85 9.75 4.52
CA PHE A 123 0.71 9.93 3.62
C PHE A 123 0.71 11.32 3.00
N ILE A 124 0.87 12.36 3.82
CA ILE A 124 0.96 13.75 3.36
C ILE A 124 2.16 13.92 2.42
N ARG A 125 3.35 13.42 2.80
CA ARG A 125 4.54 13.48 1.92
C ARG A 125 4.27 12.83 0.57
N GLU A 126 3.72 11.63 0.55
CA GLU A 126 3.42 10.92 -0.69
C GLU A 126 2.38 11.66 -1.55
N LEU A 127 1.43 12.42 -0.96
CA LEU A 127 0.47 13.22 -1.71
C LEU A 127 1.07 14.47 -2.38
N TYR A 128 2.08 15.10 -1.77
CA TYR A 128 2.68 16.34 -2.29
C TYR A 128 3.98 16.12 -3.09
N GLU A 129 4.57 14.94 -3.00
CA GLU A 129 5.77 14.55 -3.74
C GLU A 129 5.48 13.69 -5.00
N SER A 130 4.19 13.45 -5.32
CA SER A 130 3.75 12.62 -6.47
C SER A 130 3.49 13.38 -7.76
#